data_AF-A0A849T2Y6-F1
#
_entry.id   AF-A0A849T2Y6-F1
#
_cell.length_a   1.000
_cell.length_b   1.000
_cell.length_c   1.000
_cell.angle_alpha   90.00
_cell.angle_beta   90.00
_cell.angle_gamma   90.00
#
_symmetry.space_group_name_H-M   'P 1'
#
loop_
_entity.id
_entity.type
_entity.pdbx_description
1 polymer ?
#
loop_
_entity_poly.entity_id
_entity_poly.type
_entity_poly.pdbx_seq_one_letter_code
_entity_poly.pdbx_strand_id
1 'polypeptide(L)'
;MGAVYKVYSKDLNSHLNEAKKTIDPNFSFKRVPLHLGDKSVFADDHFIITYIEPFERNAAARGLDLGSESNRRNAAERAIISGNATLTDRIRLIQDKNQRFGFLVYLPVYKSNLPITTTNERIKAFSHWIYAPFVTELFLDSIFSKFKNDQVSFKLYDKAEPSEENLVYSFHANNKNMSGLQTLNAIILGDKVFYAEWSQTSKYMASNNFLSTWIGLIGTVIVLIVVLL
;
A
#
# COMPACT_ATOMS: atom_id res chain seq x y z
N MET A 1 -9.80 1.30 -9.37
CA MET A 1 -9.06 2.49 -9.86
C MET A 1 -10.04 3.58 -10.20
N GLY A 2 -9.62 4.83 -10.36
CA GLY A 2 -10.51 5.93 -10.67
C GLY A 2 -9.79 7.19 -11.08
N ALA A 3 -10.54 8.28 -11.22
CA ALA A 3 -10.01 9.60 -11.54
C ALA A 3 -10.37 10.62 -10.46
N VAL A 4 -9.37 11.39 -10.04
CA VAL A 4 -9.45 12.42 -9.00
C VAL A 4 -9.19 13.77 -9.63
N TYR A 5 -10.11 14.72 -9.44
CA TYR A 5 -10.00 16.05 -10.01
C TYR A 5 -9.67 17.06 -8.93
N LYS A 6 -8.74 17.96 -9.24
CA LYS A 6 -8.48 19.15 -8.43
C LYS A 6 -9.55 20.20 -8.76
N VAL A 7 -10.34 20.58 -7.77
CA VAL A 7 -11.47 21.49 -7.90
C VAL A 7 -11.32 22.61 -6.87
N TYR A 8 -11.25 23.86 -7.32
CA TYR A 8 -11.19 25.01 -6.41
C TYR A 8 -12.53 25.24 -5.71
N SER A 9 -12.53 25.80 -4.50
CA SER A 9 -13.75 26.03 -3.71
C SER A 9 -14.81 26.80 -4.49
N LYS A 10 -14.37 27.79 -5.30
CA LYS A 10 -15.25 28.59 -6.17
C LYS A 10 -15.98 27.77 -7.23
N ASP A 11 -15.40 26.66 -7.67
CA ASP A 11 -15.90 25.81 -8.76
C ASP A 11 -16.62 24.55 -8.23
N LEU A 12 -16.60 24.33 -6.90
CA LEU A 12 -17.11 23.12 -6.26
C LEU A 12 -18.57 22.85 -6.61
N ASN A 13 -19.45 23.85 -6.47
CA ASN A 13 -20.88 23.68 -6.75
C ASN A 13 -21.14 23.30 -8.22
N SER A 14 -20.39 23.90 -9.15
CA SER A 14 -20.51 23.59 -10.58
C SER A 14 -20.09 22.14 -10.85
N HIS A 15 -18.95 21.72 -10.30
CA HIS A 15 -18.46 20.34 -10.39
C HIS A 15 -19.46 19.32 -9.84
N LEU A 16 -20.04 19.59 -8.67
CA LEU A 16 -21.03 18.69 -8.06
C LEU A 16 -22.32 18.59 -8.88
N ASN A 17 -22.81 19.70 -9.43
CA ASN A 17 -24.00 19.70 -10.27
C ASN A 17 -23.78 18.92 -11.57
N GLU A 18 -22.62 19.08 -12.20
CA GLU A 18 -22.28 18.33 -13.41
C GLU A 18 -22.12 16.84 -13.12
N ALA A 19 -21.45 16.48 -12.01
CA ALA A 19 -21.31 15.08 -11.58
C ALA A 19 -22.67 14.44 -11.28
N LYS A 20 -23.62 15.17 -10.69
CA LYS A 20 -24.99 14.69 -10.47
C LYS A 20 -25.74 14.40 -11.76
N LYS A 21 -25.53 15.22 -12.78
CA LYS A 21 -26.19 15.09 -14.08
C LYS A 21 -25.60 13.96 -14.94
N THR A 22 -24.29 13.79 -14.90
CA THR A 22 -23.55 12.95 -15.85
C THR A 22 -23.07 11.62 -15.28
N ILE A 23 -22.89 11.52 -13.96
CA ILE A 23 -22.28 10.34 -13.31
C ILE A 23 -23.30 9.64 -12.42
N ASP A 24 -23.85 10.34 -11.44
CA ASP A 24 -24.73 9.76 -10.42
C ASP A 24 -25.58 10.85 -9.75
N PRO A 25 -26.92 10.81 -9.83
CA PRO A 25 -27.80 11.80 -9.18
C PRO A 25 -27.55 11.99 -7.67
N ASN A 26 -26.98 10.97 -7.00
CA ASN A 26 -26.65 10.99 -5.57
C ASN A 26 -25.19 11.42 -5.29
N PHE A 27 -24.46 11.91 -6.30
CA PHE A 27 -23.09 12.38 -6.13
C PHE A 27 -23.04 13.49 -5.06
N SER A 28 -22.20 13.29 -4.06
CA SER A 28 -22.09 14.18 -2.91
C SER A 28 -20.64 14.36 -2.49
N PHE A 29 -20.31 15.59 -2.13
CA PHE A 29 -19.01 15.94 -1.56
C PHE A 29 -18.89 15.41 -0.14
N LYS A 30 -17.78 14.74 0.14
CA LYS A 30 -17.47 14.18 1.46
C LYS A 30 -16.00 14.43 1.78
N ARG A 31 -15.68 14.81 3.00
CA ARG A 31 -14.28 14.81 3.45
C ARG A 31 -13.87 13.41 3.88
N VAL A 32 -12.58 13.11 3.79
CA VAL A 32 -12.00 11.88 4.34
C VAL A 32 -12.25 11.85 5.86
N PRO A 33 -12.89 10.78 6.40
CA PRO A 33 -12.95 10.56 7.83
C PRO A 33 -11.54 10.42 8.41
N LEU A 34 -11.28 11.07 9.54
CA LEU A 34 -9.97 11.09 10.18
C LEU A 34 -9.91 10.06 11.31
N HIS A 35 -8.78 9.38 11.40
CA HIS A 35 -8.42 8.51 12.52
C HIS A 35 -7.34 9.16 13.39
N LEU A 36 -7.04 8.54 14.53
CA LEU A 36 -5.97 9.02 15.42
C LEU A 36 -4.64 9.07 14.66
N GLY A 37 -3.99 10.25 14.66
CA GLY A 37 -2.74 10.51 13.95
C GLY A 37 -2.92 11.18 12.57
N ASP A 38 -4.13 11.12 11.98
CA ASP A 38 -4.42 11.81 10.73
C ASP A 38 -4.52 13.33 10.94
N LYS A 39 -4.12 14.11 9.93
CA LYS A 39 -4.22 15.58 9.97
C LYS A 39 -5.18 16.07 8.90
N SER A 40 -6.20 16.83 9.33
CA SER A 40 -7.11 17.55 8.43
C SER A 40 -6.37 18.67 7.70
N VAL A 41 -6.72 18.91 6.44
CA VAL A 41 -6.25 20.05 5.65
C VAL A 41 -7.44 20.90 5.19
N PHE A 42 -7.39 22.20 5.46
CA PHE A 42 -8.33 23.18 4.95
C PHE A 42 -7.59 24.05 3.92
N ALA A 43 -7.90 23.86 2.65
CA ALA A 43 -7.32 24.58 1.53
C ALA A 43 -8.41 25.06 0.59
N ASP A 44 -8.06 25.96 -0.33
CA ASP A 44 -8.99 26.49 -1.34
C ASP A 44 -9.20 25.55 -2.55
N ASP A 45 -8.70 24.32 -2.45
CA ASP A 45 -8.84 23.27 -3.45
C ASP A 45 -9.15 21.91 -2.81
N HIS A 46 -9.86 21.10 -3.60
CA HIS A 46 -10.35 19.78 -3.23
C HIS A 46 -9.88 18.75 -4.26
N PHE A 47 -9.46 17.57 -3.81
CA PHE A 47 -9.03 16.49 -4.70
C PHE A 47 -10.13 15.42 -4.71
N ILE A 48 -11.13 15.61 -5.56
CA ILE A 48 -12.41 14.89 -5.48
C ILE A 48 -12.36 13.64 -6.36
N ILE A 49 -12.58 12.47 -5.76
CA ILE A 49 -12.82 11.23 -6.50
C ILE A 49 -14.11 11.38 -7.30
N THR A 50 -13.99 11.51 -8.61
CA THR A 50 -15.12 11.77 -9.51
C THR A 50 -15.55 10.49 -10.23
N TYR A 51 -14.60 9.73 -10.77
CA TYR A 51 -14.84 8.42 -11.38
C TYR A 51 -14.15 7.32 -10.56
N ILE A 52 -14.80 6.15 -10.42
CA ILE A 52 -14.26 5.05 -9.65
C ILE A 52 -14.85 3.70 -10.09
N GLU A 53 -13.98 2.70 -10.26
CA GLU A 53 -14.32 1.35 -10.73
C GLU A 53 -13.58 0.24 -9.95
N PRO A 54 -14.20 -0.96 -9.81
CA PRO A 54 -15.61 -1.23 -10.07
C PRO A 54 -16.49 -0.49 -9.07
N PHE A 55 -17.58 0.12 -9.52
CA PHE A 55 -18.38 0.99 -8.65
C PHE A 55 -18.96 0.27 -7.42
N GLU A 56 -19.45 -0.97 -7.56
CA GLU A 56 -20.16 -1.69 -6.50
C GLU A 56 -19.31 -1.91 -5.25
N ARG A 57 -17.99 -2.11 -5.45
CA ARG A 57 -17.04 -2.32 -4.35
C ARG A 57 -16.48 -1.02 -3.79
N ASN A 58 -16.62 0.08 -4.52
CA ASN A 58 -15.95 1.34 -4.18
C ASN A 58 -16.90 2.54 -4.02
N ALA A 59 -18.22 2.31 -4.02
CA ALA A 59 -19.23 3.37 -3.97
C ALA A 59 -19.04 4.35 -2.79
N ALA A 60 -18.60 3.84 -1.64
CA ALA A 60 -18.31 4.66 -0.46
C ALA A 60 -17.28 5.77 -0.72
N ALA A 61 -16.33 5.53 -1.64
CA ALA A 61 -15.25 6.45 -1.93
C ALA A 61 -15.57 7.51 -2.99
N ARG A 62 -16.65 7.35 -3.77
CA ARG A 62 -17.10 8.37 -4.73
C ARG A 62 -17.40 9.69 -4.01
N GLY A 63 -16.91 10.80 -4.55
CA GLY A 63 -17.14 12.14 -4.00
C GLY A 63 -16.30 12.50 -2.77
N LEU A 64 -15.40 11.61 -2.32
CA LEU A 64 -14.44 11.95 -1.29
C LEU A 64 -13.40 12.96 -1.77
N ASP A 65 -13.13 13.96 -0.94
CA ASP A 65 -12.02 14.89 -1.06
C ASP A 65 -10.77 14.29 -0.43
N LEU A 66 -9.91 13.68 -1.25
CA LEU A 66 -8.62 13.15 -0.81
C LEU A 66 -7.66 14.25 -0.36
N GLY A 67 -7.88 15.50 -0.79
CA GLY A 67 -7.09 16.66 -0.39
C GLY A 67 -7.41 17.14 1.03
N SER A 68 -8.46 16.60 1.66
CA SER A 68 -8.87 16.96 3.02
C SER A 68 -8.01 16.32 4.11
N GLU A 69 -7.16 15.35 3.76
CA GLU A 69 -6.25 14.66 4.67
C GLU A 69 -4.81 14.78 4.17
N SER A 70 -3.89 15.13 5.08
CA SER A 70 -2.52 15.52 4.76
C SER A 70 -1.69 14.48 4.00
N ASN A 71 -1.72 13.21 4.37
CA ASN A 71 -0.91 12.16 3.76
C ASN A 71 -1.36 11.93 2.30
N ARG A 72 -2.68 11.81 2.09
CA ARG A 72 -3.28 11.71 0.75
C ARG A 72 -2.97 12.93 -0.12
N ARG A 73 -3.07 14.13 0.45
CA ARG A 73 -2.78 15.39 -0.24
C ARG A 73 -1.32 15.48 -0.67
N ASN A 74 -0.39 15.25 0.27
CA ASN A 74 1.05 15.35 0.03
C ASN A 74 1.49 14.39 -1.07
N ALA A 75 0.99 13.15 -1.09
CA ALA A 75 1.29 12.20 -2.15
C ALA A 75 0.76 12.66 -3.51
N ALA A 76 -0.47 13.17 -3.58
CA ALA A 76 -1.05 13.68 -4.82
C ALA A 76 -0.26 14.88 -5.38
N GLU A 77 0.14 15.83 -4.53
CA GLU A 77 0.95 16.99 -4.93
C GLU A 77 2.37 16.58 -5.37
N ARG A 78 3.01 15.63 -4.67
CA ARG A 78 4.31 15.05 -5.10
C ARG A 78 4.20 14.34 -6.45
N ALA A 79 3.07 13.70 -6.74
CA ALA A 79 2.82 13.10 -8.04
C ALA A 79 2.86 14.17 -9.15
N ILE A 80 2.21 15.32 -8.96
CA ILE A 80 2.23 16.43 -9.93
C ILE A 80 3.67 16.91 -10.17
N ILE A 81 4.43 17.14 -9.10
CA ILE A 81 5.77 17.72 -9.17
C ILE A 81 6.75 16.76 -9.86
N SER A 82 6.68 15.47 -9.53
CA SER A 82 7.59 14.45 -10.05
C SER A 82 7.24 14.00 -11.47
N GLY A 83 5.96 14.01 -11.85
CA GLY A 83 5.51 13.39 -13.09
C GLY A 83 5.38 11.87 -13.04
N ASN A 84 5.68 11.26 -11.89
CA ASN A 84 5.75 9.80 -11.74
C ASN A 84 4.61 9.27 -10.86
N ALA A 85 4.37 7.96 -10.98
CA ALA A 85 3.50 7.26 -10.05
C ALA A 85 4.03 7.40 -8.61
N THR A 86 3.16 7.86 -7.70
CA THR A 86 3.54 8.24 -6.33
C THR A 86 2.61 7.59 -5.32
N LEU A 87 3.18 7.00 -4.27
CA LEU A 87 2.45 6.34 -3.19
C LEU A 87 2.22 7.28 -2.00
N THR A 88 1.11 7.07 -1.29
CA THR A 88 0.94 7.59 0.08
C THR A 88 1.85 6.84 1.05
N ASP A 89 2.09 7.40 2.24
CA ASP A 89 2.45 6.55 3.40
C ASP A 89 1.25 5.66 3.77
N ARG A 90 1.39 4.77 4.75
CA ARG A 90 0.29 3.87 5.13
C ARG A 90 -0.94 4.67 5.53
N ILE A 91 -2.09 4.27 5.02
CA ILE A 91 -3.39 4.87 5.34
C ILE A 91 -4.42 3.77 5.64
N ARG A 92 -5.49 4.13 6.33
CA ARG A 92 -6.70 3.32 6.37
C ARG A 92 -7.55 3.59 5.12
N LEU A 93 -7.96 2.52 4.44
CA LEU A 93 -8.78 2.64 3.23
C LEU A 93 -10.26 2.74 3.57
N ILE A 94 -10.92 3.79 3.09
CA ILE A 94 -12.31 4.13 3.44
C ILE A 94 -13.30 3.14 2.83
N GLN A 95 -13.01 2.64 1.64
CA GLN A 95 -13.82 1.64 0.95
C GLN A 95 -13.61 0.22 1.49
N ASP A 96 -12.59 -0.02 2.33
CA ASP A 96 -12.39 -1.31 2.97
C ASP A 96 -13.23 -1.41 4.24
N LYS A 97 -14.19 -2.34 4.27
CA LYS A 97 -15.11 -2.52 5.41
C LYS A 97 -14.39 -2.86 6.72
N ASN A 98 -13.21 -3.49 6.63
CA ASN A 98 -12.39 -3.87 7.77
C ASN A 98 -11.40 -2.76 8.17
N GLN A 99 -11.43 -1.60 7.49
CA GLN A 99 -10.54 -0.46 7.71
C GLN A 99 -9.04 -0.85 7.74
N ARG A 100 -8.67 -1.82 6.89
CA ARG A 100 -7.31 -2.33 6.79
C ARG A 100 -6.37 -1.25 6.25
N PHE A 101 -5.10 -1.43 6.61
CA PHE A 101 -4.03 -0.59 6.10
C PHE A 101 -3.77 -0.87 4.62
N GLY A 102 -3.37 0.19 3.93
CA GLY A 102 -3.07 0.18 2.52
C GLY A 102 -2.42 1.48 2.09
N PHE A 103 -2.36 1.68 0.78
CA PHE A 103 -1.79 2.87 0.16
C PHE A 103 -2.65 3.31 -1.02
N LEU A 104 -2.59 4.59 -1.38
CA LEU A 104 -3.03 5.03 -2.71
C LEU A 104 -1.82 5.19 -3.60
N VAL A 105 -1.97 4.81 -4.86
CA VAL A 105 -1.07 5.17 -5.94
C VAL A 105 -1.73 6.28 -6.76
N TYR A 106 -1.03 7.39 -6.96
CA TYR A 106 -1.43 8.47 -7.85
C TYR A 106 -0.55 8.51 -9.08
N LEU A 107 -1.16 8.63 -10.25
CA LEU A 107 -0.48 8.91 -11.52
C LEU A 107 -1.03 10.24 -12.07
N PRO A 108 -0.19 11.29 -12.22
CA PRO A 108 -0.66 12.57 -12.73
C PRO A 108 -0.95 12.45 -14.24
N VAL A 109 -2.02 13.10 -14.69
CA VAL A 109 -2.35 13.25 -16.11
C VAL A 109 -2.23 14.72 -16.47
N TYR A 110 -1.52 14.99 -17.56
CA TYR A 110 -1.26 16.33 -18.08
C TYR A 110 -2.00 16.56 -19.39
N LYS A 111 -2.34 17.82 -19.67
CA LYS A 111 -2.92 18.24 -20.94
C LYS A 111 -1.89 18.06 -22.06
N SER A 112 -2.27 17.35 -23.12
CA SER A 112 -1.35 16.95 -24.21
C SER A 112 -0.73 18.12 -25.00
N ASN A 113 -1.29 19.32 -24.89
CA ASN A 113 -0.87 20.51 -25.63
C ASN A 113 0.01 21.48 -24.81
N LEU A 114 0.45 21.09 -23.61
CA LEU A 114 1.31 21.89 -22.75
C LEU A 114 2.63 21.16 -22.46
N PRO A 115 3.76 21.87 -22.35
CA PRO A 115 5.03 21.26 -21.99
C PRO A 115 4.98 20.71 -20.55
N ILE A 116 5.83 19.70 -20.27
CA ILE A 116 5.90 19.00 -18.97
C ILE A 116 7.35 18.74 -18.50
N THR A 117 8.33 19.46 -19.07
CA THR A 117 9.75 19.21 -18.80
C THR A 117 10.18 19.75 -17.44
N THR A 118 9.65 20.91 -17.03
CA THR A 118 9.92 21.51 -15.71
C THR A 118 8.79 21.27 -14.72
N THR A 119 9.07 21.41 -13.43
CA THR A 119 8.05 21.35 -12.37
C THR A 119 6.94 22.37 -12.58
N ASN A 120 7.29 23.62 -12.92
CA ASN A 120 6.31 24.68 -13.17
C ASN A 120 5.43 24.39 -14.39
N GLU A 121 6.01 23.80 -15.42
CA GLU A 121 5.28 23.33 -16.60
C GLU A 121 4.28 22.22 -16.23
N ARG A 122 4.72 21.20 -15.48
CA ARG A 122 3.84 20.12 -14.99
C ARG A 122 2.68 20.63 -14.16
N ILE A 123 2.93 21.56 -13.23
CA ILE A 123 1.87 22.16 -12.40
C ILE A 123 0.83 22.87 -13.28
N LYS A 124 1.27 23.63 -14.29
CA LYS A 124 0.36 24.34 -15.23
C LYS A 124 -0.37 23.38 -16.18
N ALA A 125 0.29 22.31 -16.59
CA ALA A 125 -0.25 21.32 -17.50
C ALA A 125 -1.15 20.28 -16.82
N PHE A 126 -1.12 20.20 -15.48
CA PHE A 126 -1.86 19.21 -14.72
C PHE A 126 -3.37 19.27 -15.01
N SER A 127 -3.97 18.10 -15.22
CA SER A 127 -5.40 17.95 -15.50
C SER A 127 -6.12 17.23 -14.36
N HIS A 128 -5.69 16.03 -14.01
CA HIS A 128 -6.28 15.19 -12.96
C HIS A 128 -5.30 14.08 -12.57
N TRP A 129 -5.61 13.32 -11.53
CA TRP A 129 -4.91 12.07 -11.23
C TRP A 129 -5.73 10.88 -11.72
N ILE A 130 -5.06 9.85 -12.22
CA ILE A 130 -5.56 8.48 -12.11
C ILE A 130 -5.08 7.94 -10.77
N TYR A 131 -5.95 7.25 -10.05
CA TYR A 131 -5.58 6.70 -8.74
C TYR A 131 -6.06 5.26 -8.55
N ALA A 132 -5.34 4.52 -7.71
CA ALA A 132 -5.72 3.17 -7.33
C ALA A 132 -5.44 2.92 -5.84
N PRO A 133 -6.42 2.43 -5.07
CA PRO A 133 -6.17 1.96 -3.72
C PRO A 133 -5.61 0.53 -3.73
N PHE A 134 -4.61 0.28 -2.88
CA PHE A 134 -4.02 -1.03 -2.64
C PHE A 134 -4.22 -1.43 -1.19
N VAL A 135 -5.00 -2.49 -0.96
CA VAL A 135 -5.17 -3.10 0.37
C VAL A 135 -4.01 -4.08 0.57
N THR A 136 -3.08 -3.77 1.47
CA THR A 136 -1.85 -4.55 1.64
C THR A 136 -2.16 -6.00 1.99
N GLU A 137 -3.11 -6.21 2.90
CA GLU A 137 -3.51 -7.55 3.36
C GLU A 137 -4.04 -8.41 2.22
N LEU A 138 -4.95 -7.90 1.38
CA LEU A 138 -5.49 -8.68 0.25
C LEU A 138 -4.40 -9.06 -0.76
N PHE A 139 -3.45 -8.18 -1.01
CA PHE A 139 -2.35 -8.45 -1.93
C PHE A 139 -1.40 -9.49 -1.35
N LEU A 140 -0.92 -9.29 -0.12
CA LEU A 140 0.07 -10.17 0.48
C LEU A 140 -0.51 -11.52 0.89
N ASP A 141 -1.76 -11.59 1.35
CA ASP A 141 -2.44 -12.87 1.61
C ASP A 141 -2.54 -13.72 0.34
N SER A 142 -2.74 -13.10 -0.83
CA SER A 142 -2.79 -13.84 -2.10
C SER A 142 -1.44 -14.49 -2.46
N ILE A 143 -0.34 -13.93 -1.96
CA ILE A 143 1.01 -14.47 -2.11
C ILE A 143 1.25 -15.54 -1.02
N PHE A 144 1.00 -15.19 0.24
CA PHE A 144 1.31 -16.02 1.40
C PHE A 144 0.40 -17.23 1.57
N SER A 145 -0.84 -17.19 1.09
CA SER A 145 -1.77 -18.34 1.10
C SER A 145 -1.23 -19.58 0.37
N LYS A 146 -0.21 -19.41 -0.49
CA LYS A 146 0.50 -20.52 -1.15
C LYS A 146 1.53 -21.19 -0.25
N PHE A 147 1.97 -20.53 0.83
CA PHE A 147 2.97 -21.04 1.78
C PHE A 147 2.27 -21.66 2.98
N LYS A 148 1.91 -22.96 2.87
CA LYS A 148 1.09 -23.67 3.88
C LYS A 148 1.83 -24.14 5.13
N ASN A 149 3.14 -23.98 5.21
CA ASN A 149 3.93 -24.70 6.21
C ASN A 149 4.18 -23.94 7.52
N ASP A 150 3.68 -22.72 7.69
CA ASP A 150 3.92 -21.84 8.87
C ASP A 150 5.40 -21.77 9.31
N GLN A 151 6.33 -22.08 8.43
CA GLN A 151 7.78 -22.13 8.72
C GLN A 151 8.41 -20.74 8.73
N VAL A 152 7.74 -19.76 8.14
CA VAL A 152 8.23 -18.41 7.98
C VAL A 152 7.16 -17.45 8.49
N SER A 153 7.58 -16.50 9.32
CA SER A 153 6.80 -15.31 9.65
C SER A 153 7.31 -14.12 8.87
N PHE A 154 6.39 -13.26 8.49
CA PHE A 154 6.65 -12.07 7.68
C PHE A 154 5.94 -10.87 8.28
N LYS A 155 6.63 -9.73 8.34
CA LYS A 155 6.02 -8.44 8.64
C LYS A 155 6.51 -7.40 7.65
N LEU A 156 5.62 -6.48 7.30
CA LEU A 156 5.93 -5.34 6.44
C LEU A 156 5.76 -4.06 7.23
N TYR A 157 6.76 -3.20 7.19
CA TYR A 157 6.79 -1.90 7.86
C TYR A 157 6.91 -0.75 6.87
N ASP A 158 6.26 0.37 7.18
CA ASP A 158 6.32 1.63 6.41
C ASP A 158 7.60 2.43 6.70
N LYS A 159 8.33 2.09 7.76
CA LYS A 159 9.58 2.72 8.17
C LYS A 159 10.61 1.68 8.61
N ALA A 160 11.88 2.10 8.63
CA ALA A 160 13.00 1.24 8.99
C ALA A 160 12.95 0.75 10.43
N GLU A 161 12.30 1.50 11.33
CA GLU A 161 12.16 1.19 12.74
C GLU A 161 10.95 0.27 12.97
N PRO A 162 11.15 -1.03 13.26
CA PRO A 162 10.04 -1.97 13.43
C PRO A 162 9.24 -1.63 14.69
N SER A 163 7.96 -1.31 14.52
CA SER A 163 7.03 -1.03 15.62
C SER A 163 5.58 -1.31 15.18
N GLU A 164 4.66 -1.47 16.13
CA GLU A 164 3.22 -1.59 15.82
C GLU A 164 2.69 -0.33 15.10
N GLU A 165 3.28 0.83 15.38
CA GLU A 165 2.97 2.09 14.70
C GLU A 165 3.48 2.13 13.25
N ASN A 166 4.44 1.31 12.87
CA ASN A 166 4.92 1.25 11.49
C ASN A 166 4.42 0.00 10.76
N LEU A 167 3.74 -0.92 11.45
CA LEU A 167 3.28 -2.19 10.90
C LEU A 167 2.19 -1.95 9.84
N VAL A 168 2.44 -2.44 8.63
CA VAL A 168 1.50 -2.39 7.49
C VAL A 168 0.78 -3.72 7.35
N TYR A 169 1.49 -4.83 7.57
CA TYR A 169 0.97 -6.18 7.42
C TYR A 169 1.78 -7.18 8.24
N SER A 170 1.13 -8.25 8.69
CA SER A 170 1.79 -9.37 9.36
C SER A 170 1.21 -10.72 8.93
N PHE A 171 2.08 -11.71 8.81
CA PHE A 171 1.77 -13.10 8.46
C PHE A 171 2.48 -14.02 9.44
N HIS A 172 1.72 -14.87 10.14
CA HIS A 172 2.18 -15.76 11.22
C HIS A 172 3.01 -15.08 12.34
N ALA A 173 2.79 -13.80 12.60
CA ALA A 173 3.53 -13.02 13.60
C ALA A 173 3.14 -13.30 15.07
N ASN A 174 2.04 -14.04 15.33
CA ASN A 174 1.54 -14.30 16.69
C ASN A 174 2.25 -15.45 17.42
N ASN A 175 3.21 -16.12 16.80
CA ASN A 175 3.98 -17.15 17.46
C ASN A 175 5.01 -16.50 18.40
N LYS A 176 4.72 -16.48 19.71
CA LYS A 176 5.58 -15.93 20.78
C LYS A 176 6.99 -16.56 20.87
N ASN A 177 7.27 -17.60 20.08
CA ASN A 177 8.55 -18.31 20.04
C ASN A 177 9.30 -18.01 18.73
N MET A 178 9.63 -16.73 18.51
CA MET A 178 10.53 -16.28 17.44
C MET A 178 11.96 -16.24 17.98
N SER A 179 12.67 -17.36 17.91
CA SER A 179 14.06 -17.48 18.41
C SER A 179 15.10 -17.66 17.29
N GLY A 180 14.66 -17.57 16.02
CA GLY A 180 15.52 -17.73 14.85
C GLY A 180 16.07 -16.41 14.31
N LEU A 181 16.88 -16.50 13.25
CA LEU A 181 17.41 -15.35 12.52
C LEU A 181 16.29 -14.43 12.04
N GLN A 182 16.49 -13.13 12.23
CA GLN A 182 15.64 -12.08 11.71
C GLN A 182 16.42 -11.29 10.66
N THR A 183 15.82 -11.05 9.50
CA THR A 183 16.40 -10.19 8.47
C THR A 183 15.40 -9.11 8.10
N LEU A 184 15.88 -7.87 8.02
CA LEU A 184 15.11 -6.71 7.60
C LEU A 184 15.62 -6.26 6.24
N ASN A 185 14.79 -6.40 5.21
CA ASN A 185 15.15 -6.05 3.84
C ASN A 185 14.32 -4.87 3.36
N ALA A 186 14.96 -3.90 2.70
CA ALA A 186 14.27 -2.78 2.08
C ALA A 186 13.64 -3.21 0.74
N ILE A 187 12.37 -2.87 0.53
CA ILE A 187 11.60 -3.08 -0.70
C ILE A 187 11.20 -1.71 -1.23
N ILE A 188 11.64 -1.39 -2.44
CA ILE A 188 11.30 -0.12 -3.10
C ILE A 188 10.03 -0.33 -3.93
N LEU A 189 8.99 0.45 -3.66
CA LEU A 189 7.74 0.49 -4.42
C LEU A 189 7.43 1.93 -4.84
N GLY A 190 7.64 2.22 -6.12
CA GLY A 190 7.54 3.58 -6.65
C GLY A 190 8.57 4.49 -5.97
N ASP A 191 8.08 5.53 -5.30
CA ASP A 191 8.86 6.51 -4.54
C ASP A 191 8.95 6.20 -3.03
N LYS A 192 8.43 5.05 -2.58
CA LYS A 192 8.41 4.63 -1.18
C LYS A 192 9.32 3.43 -0.93
N VAL A 193 9.83 3.36 0.30
CA VAL A 193 10.64 2.24 0.79
C VAL A 193 9.90 1.59 1.94
N PHE A 194 9.57 0.31 1.76
CA PHE A 194 9.03 -0.55 2.80
C PHE A 194 10.11 -1.46 3.37
N TYR A 195 9.91 -1.97 4.57
CA TYR A 195 10.87 -2.84 5.23
C TYR A 195 10.21 -4.17 5.56
N ALA A 196 10.70 -5.23 4.94
CA ALA A 196 10.22 -6.59 5.12
C ALA A 196 11.08 -7.31 6.16
N GLU A 197 10.48 -7.61 7.31
CA GLU A 197 11.05 -8.47 8.34
C GLU A 197 10.67 -9.91 8.05
N TRP A 198 11.68 -10.75 7.87
CA TRP A 198 11.54 -12.20 7.77
C TRP A 198 12.09 -12.85 9.02
N SER A 199 11.38 -13.85 9.52
CA SER A 199 11.76 -14.59 10.71
C SER A 199 11.40 -16.06 10.57
N GLN A 200 12.27 -16.92 11.08
CA GLN A 200 12.01 -18.36 11.16
C GLN A 200 11.06 -18.64 12.32
N THR A 201 10.07 -19.50 12.10
CA THR A 201 9.21 -19.96 13.18
C THR A 201 9.80 -21.18 13.89
N SER A 202 9.27 -21.51 15.07
CA SER A 202 9.60 -22.74 15.79
C SER A 202 9.37 -24.01 14.95
N LYS A 203 8.39 -24.01 14.03
CA LYS A 203 8.11 -25.13 13.12
C LYS A 203 9.21 -25.34 12.06
N TYR A 204 9.84 -24.26 11.59
CA TYR A 204 11.02 -24.35 10.74
C TYR A 204 12.19 -24.99 11.48
N MET A 205 12.50 -24.49 12.67
CA MET A 205 13.58 -25.02 13.52
C MET A 205 13.35 -26.50 13.87
N ALA A 206 12.10 -26.92 14.10
CA ALA A 206 11.74 -28.31 14.35
C ALA A 206 11.85 -29.21 13.11
N SER A 207 11.58 -28.68 11.91
CA SER A 207 11.60 -29.46 10.66
C SER A 207 13.02 -29.73 10.11
N ASN A 208 14.00 -28.91 10.48
CA ASN A 208 15.31 -28.93 9.81
C ASN A 208 16.37 -29.87 10.45
N ASN A 209 15.97 -30.77 11.35
CA ASN A 209 16.92 -31.62 12.11
C ASN A 209 16.76 -33.13 11.95
N PHE A 210 15.81 -33.64 11.13
CA PHE A 210 15.66 -35.10 10.99
C PHE A 210 16.43 -35.66 9.78
N LEU A 211 16.11 -35.26 8.55
CA LEU A 211 16.69 -35.88 7.34
C LEU A 211 18.18 -35.55 7.12
N SER A 212 18.60 -34.30 7.35
CA SER A 212 20.01 -33.87 7.17
C SER A 212 20.95 -34.54 8.17
N THR A 213 20.53 -34.65 9.43
CA THR A 213 21.28 -35.35 10.49
C THR A 213 21.43 -36.83 10.19
N TRP A 214 20.38 -37.50 9.70
CA TRP A 214 20.43 -38.92 9.32
C TRP A 214 21.26 -39.18 8.06
N ILE A 215 21.17 -38.33 7.03
CA ILE A 215 22.02 -38.45 5.83
C ILE A 215 23.50 -38.29 6.19
N GLY A 216 23.82 -37.34 7.09
CA GLY A 216 25.16 -37.19 7.65
C GLY A 216 25.63 -38.47 8.34
N LEU A 217 24.84 -38.98 9.28
CA LEU A 217 25.16 -40.22 10.04
C LEU A 217 25.37 -41.43 9.14
N ILE A 218 24.48 -41.66 8.17
CA ILE A 218 24.59 -42.76 7.21
C ILE A 218 25.85 -42.60 6.35
N GLY A 219 26.14 -41.37 5.90
CA GLY A 219 27.38 -41.06 5.18
C GLY A 219 28.63 -41.41 5.98
N THR A 220 28.69 -41.02 7.25
CA THR A 220 29.85 -41.32 8.12
C THR A 220 30.03 -42.83 8.36
N VAL A 221 28.92 -43.56 8.54
CA VAL A 221 28.95 -45.02 8.75
C VAL A 221 29.43 -45.74 7.48
N ILE A 222 28.96 -45.34 6.30
CA ILE A 222 29.42 -45.91 5.02
C ILE A 222 30.92 -45.66 4.83
N VAL A 223 31.40 -44.45 5.13
CA VAL A 223 32.84 -44.12 5.04
C VAL A 223 33.67 -44.98 5.99
N LEU A 224 33.24 -45.19 7.24
CA LEU A 224 33.96 -46.03 8.19
C LEU A 224 34.03 -47.51 7.75
N ILE A 225 32.95 -48.03 7.13
CA ILE A 225 32.93 -49.41 6.61
C ILE A 225 33.91 -49.58 5.45
N VAL A 226 33.98 -48.60 4.54
CA VAL A 226 34.90 -48.64 3.38
C VAL A 226 36.37 -48.52 3.81
N VAL A 227 36.68 -47.83 4.90
CA VAL A 227 38.05 -47.68 5.41
C VAL A 227 38.54 -48.90 6.21
N LEU A 228 37.62 -49.73 6.72
CA LEU A 228 37.93 -50.91 7.54
C LEU A 228 37.93 -52.24 6.77
N LEU A 229 37.64 -52.21 5.46
CA LEU A 229 37.69 -53.35 4.52
C LEU A 229 38.89 -53.21 3.60
#